data_AF-A0A7X4LLY1-F1
#
_entry.id   AF-A0A7X4LLY1-F1
#
_cell.length_a   1.000
_cell.length_b   1.000
_cell.length_c   1.000
_cell.angle_alpha   90.00
_cell.angle_beta   90.00
_cell.angle_gamma   90.00
#
_symmetry.space_group_name_H-M   'P 1'
#
loop_
_entity.id
_entity.type
_entity.pdbx_description
1 polymer ?
#
loop_
_entity_poly.entity_id
_entity_poly.type
_entity_poly.pdbx_seq_one_letter_code
_entity_poly.pdbx_strand_id
1 'polypeptide(L)'
;MIVKKVSEDLKTHEVRELWLEYWQHYSKGHDVYCSEAHCLEPASDGVLVQCVSGPDKGKIFVIPLCEAHCKNLTGTLEIGDQTEAIPCDLTL
;
A
#
# COMPACT_ATOMS: atom_id res chain seq x y z
N MET A 1 9.49 -5.83 -3.73
CA MET A 1 8.61 -6.93 -3.25
C MET A 1 7.39 -7.03 -4.17
N ILE A 2 6.83 -8.21 -4.44
CA ILE A 2 5.63 -8.33 -5.30
C ILE A 2 4.39 -8.53 -4.42
N VAL A 3 3.37 -7.71 -4.64
CA VAL A 3 2.13 -7.72 -3.87
C VAL A 3 0.92 -7.74 -4.80
N LYS A 4 -0.26 -8.09 -4.28
CA LYS A 4 -1.54 -7.97 -4.99
C LYS A 4 -2.58 -7.29 -4.11
N LYS A 5 -3.52 -6.56 -4.70
CA LYS A 5 -4.61 -5.91 -3.96
C LYS A 5 -5.47 -6.94 -3.21
N VAL A 6 -5.82 -6.65 -1.97
CA VAL A 6 -6.89 -7.35 -1.25
C VAL A 6 -8.20 -6.63 -1.59
N SER A 7 -9.06 -7.28 -2.37
CA SER A 7 -9.86 -6.60 -3.41
C SER A 7 -11.28 -6.15 -3.04
N GLU A 8 -11.82 -6.29 -1.82
CA GLU A 8 -13.27 -6.01 -1.63
C GLU A 8 -13.68 -5.01 -0.52
N ASP A 9 -12.80 -4.66 0.43
CA ASP A 9 -13.20 -3.85 1.61
C ASP A 9 -12.77 -2.37 1.55
N LEU A 10 -12.09 -1.94 0.49
CA LEU A 10 -11.60 -0.56 0.30
C LEU A 10 -12.44 0.23 -0.72
N LYS A 11 -13.77 0.10 -0.66
CA LYS A 11 -14.67 0.58 -1.71
C LYS A 11 -14.73 2.11 -1.85
N THR A 12 -14.47 2.86 -0.77
CA THR A 12 -14.56 4.32 -0.78
C THR A 12 -13.19 4.99 -0.73
N HIS A 13 -13.14 6.25 -1.16
CA HIS A 13 -11.95 7.09 -0.98
C HIS A 13 -11.65 7.32 0.51
N GLU A 14 -12.69 7.59 1.30
CA GLU A 14 -12.57 7.83 2.75
C GLU A 14 -11.88 6.68 3.49
N VAL A 15 -12.21 5.43 3.17
CA VAL A 15 -11.55 4.27 3.80
C VAL A 15 -10.07 4.20 3.39
N ARG A 16 -9.74 4.56 2.15
CA ARG A 16 -8.35 4.58 1.67
C ARG A 16 -7.54 5.71 2.30
N GLU A 17 -8.15 6.86 2.59
CA GLU A 17 -7.54 7.93 3.36
C GLU A 17 -7.22 7.47 4.79
N LEU A 18 -8.14 6.78 5.47
CA LEU A 18 -7.88 6.21 6.80
C LEU A 18 -6.72 5.20 6.80
N TRP A 19 -6.62 4.37 5.76
CA TRP A 19 -5.47 3.47 5.63
C TRP A 19 -4.18 4.21 5.30
N LEU A 20 -4.25 5.35 4.60
CA LEU A 20 -3.08 6.18 4.37
C LEU A 20 -2.60 6.80 5.69
N GLU A 21 -3.51 7.30 6.51
CA GLU A 21 -3.22 7.81 7.86
C GLU A 21 -2.60 6.72 8.75
N TYR A 22 -3.17 5.50 8.73
CA TYR A 22 -2.60 4.35 9.42
C TYR A 22 -1.16 4.10 8.97
N TRP A 23 -0.92 4.09 7.66
CA TRP A 23 0.42 3.88 7.12
C TRP A 23 1.38 4.99 7.56
N GLN A 24 0.95 6.25 7.49
CA GLN A 24 1.73 7.42 7.90
C GLN A 24 2.06 7.42 9.39
N HIS A 25 1.18 6.89 10.23
CA HIS A 25 1.41 6.81 11.67
C HIS A 25 2.60 5.89 12.01
N TYR A 26 2.73 4.78 11.29
CA TYR A 26 3.75 3.76 11.54
C TYR A 26 4.98 3.88 10.64
N SER A 27 4.90 4.61 9.54
CA SER A 27 6.03 4.83 8.65
C SER A 27 7.02 5.82 9.24
N LYS A 28 8.30 5.64 8.91
CA LYS A 28 9.38 6.52 9.41
C LYS A 28 9.68 7.68 8.45
N GLY A 29 9.13 7.66 7.24
CA GLY A 29 9.33 8.67 6.20
C GLY A 29 8.28 9.78 6.20
N HIS A 30 8.71 11.02 5.99
CA HIS A 30 7.81 12.18 5.92
C HIS A 30 7.26 12.43 4.50
N ASP A 31 7.98 12.03 3.44
CA ASP A 31 7.54 12.18 2.06
C ASP A 31 6.79 10.93 1.59
N VAL A 32 5.51 11.09 1.26
CA VAL A 32 4.63 9.97 0.92
C VAL A 32 4.46 9.88 -0.60
N TYR A 33 5.30 9.08 -1.23
CA TYR A 33 5.21 8.76 -2.65
C TYR A 33 4.50 7.43 -2.89
N CYS A 34 4.03 7.23 -4.12
CA CYS A 34 3.46 5.97 -4.56
C CYS A 34 4.49 4.84 -4.41
N SER A 35 4.05 3.73 -3.80
CA SER A 35 4.90 2.55 -3.55
C SER A 35 5.29 1.77 -4.80
N GLU A 36 4.56 1.97 -5.91
CA GLU A 36 4.85 1.30 -7.18
C GLU A 36 6.26 1.65 -7.67
N ALA A 37 7.00 0.64 -8.10
CA ALA A 37 8.38 0.79 -8.54
C ALA A 37 8.47 1.80 -9.71
N HIS A 38 9.28 2.85 -9.53
CA HIS A 38 9.48 3.93 -10.52
C HIS A 38 8.34 4.95 -10.63
N CYS A 39 7.32 4.88 -9.77
CA CYS A 39 6.33 5.95 -9.65
C CYS A 39 6.84 7.08 -8.75
N LEU A 40 6.79 8.32 -9.24
CA LEU A 40 7.18 9.51 -8.48
C LEU A 40 5.96 10.38 -8.09
N GLU A 41 4.76 9.88 -8.35
CA GLU A 41 3.52 10.57 -8.00
C GLU A 41 3.32 10.54 -6.47
N PRO A 42 2.81 11.62 -5.87
CA PRO A 42 2.40 11.63 -4.47
C PRO A 42 1.34 10.55 -4.21
N ALA A 43 1.41 9.93 -3.03
CA ALA A 43 0.36 9.00 -2.62
C ALA A 43 -0.88 9.75 -2.14
N SER A 44 -2.04 9.22 -2.52
CA SER A 44 -3.36 9.70 -2.09
C SER A 44 -4.16 8.64 -1.33
N ASP A 45 -3.74 7.37 -1.41
CA ASP A 45 -4.52 6.24 -0.93
C ASP A 45 -3.65 5.22 -0.20
N GLY A 46 -4.11 4.75 0.96
CA GLY A 46 -3.60 3.55 1.62
C GLY A 46 -4.31 2.31 1.09
N VAL A 47 -3.54 1.30 0.72
CA VAL A 47 -4.07 0.08 0.10
C VAL A 47 -3.58 -1.16 0.83
N LEU A 48 -4.55 -2.04 1.15
CA LEU A 48 -4.27 -3.37 1.65
C LEU A 48 -3.80 -4.27 0.51
N VAL A 49 -2.61 -4.82 0.68
CA VAL A 49 -1.98 -5.69 -0.29
C VAL A 49 -1.48 -6.96 0.38
N GLN A 50 -1.64 -8.08 -0.32
CA GLN A 50 -1.08 -9.36 0.10
C GLN A 50 0.23 -9.60 -0.63
N CYS A 51 1.30 -9.92 0.11
CA CYS A 51 2.57 -10.31 -0.50
C CYS A 51 2.44 -11.66 -1.20
N VAL A 52 2.93 -11.76 -2.44
CA VAL A 52 2.78 -12.98 -3.27
C VAL A 52 4.06 -13.82 -3.36
N SER A 53 5.20 -13.29 -2.92
CA SER A 53 6.51 -13.93 -3.04
C SER A 53 7.37 -13.77 -1.78
N GLY A 54 8.43 -14.58 -1.66
CA GLY A 54 9.38 -14.46 -0.55
C GLY A 54 8.87 -14.97 0.81
N PRO A 55 9.59 -14.67 1.90
CA PRO A 55 9.27 -15.16 3.24
C PRO A 55 7.97 -14.58 3.82
N ASP A 56 7.50 -13.44 3.31
CA ASP A 56 6.28 -12.78 3.75
C ASP A 56 5.05 -13.16 2.93
N LYS A 57 5.16 -14.17 2.05
CA LYS A 57 4.06 -14.64 1.21
C LYS A 57 2.80 -14.93 2.04
N GLY A 58 1.69 -14.33 1.62
CA GLY A 58 0.38 -14.48 2.27
C GLY A 58 0.08 -13.43 3.34
N LYS A 59 1.09 -12.74 3.87
CA LYS A 59 0.89 -11.63 4.81
C LYS A 59 0.26 -10.43 4.13
N ILE A 60 -0.52 -9.67 4.90
CA ILE A 60 -1.21 -8.47 4.45
C ILE A 60 -0.49 -7.25 5.03
N PHE A 61 -0.26 -6.27 4.16
CA PHE A 61 0.38 -5.02 4.48
C PHE A 61 -0.48 -3.87 3.97
N VAL A 62 -0.27 -2.70 4.56
CA VAL A 62 -0.71 -1.41 4.07
C VAL A 62 0.47 -0.77 3.34
N ILE A 63 0.21 -0.26 2.14
CA ILE A 63 1.16 0.55 1.36
C ILE A 63 0.48 1.80 0.79
N PRO A 64 1.21 2.91 0.59
CA PRO A 64 0.69 4.12 -0.03
C PRO A 64 0.75 4.01 -1.56
N LEU A 65 -0.32 4.35 -2.26
CA LEU A 65 -0.37 4.42 -3.72
C LEU A 65 -0.95 5.77 -4.17
N CYS A 66 -0.60 6.19 -5.37
CA CYS A 66 -1.31 7.27 -6.05
C CYS A 66 -2.68 6.79 -6.55
N GLU A 67 -3.59 7.73 -6.79
CA GLU A 67 -4.96 7.45 -7.23
C GLU A 67 -5.00 6.57 -8.49
N ALA A 68 -4.10 6.82 -9.43
CA ALA A 68 -4.00 6.07 -10.69
C ALA A 68 -3.67 4.59 -10.45
N HIS A 69 -2.66 4.29 -9.62
CA HIS A 69 -2.31 2.91 -9.30
C HIS A 69 -3.35 2.25 -8.40
N CYS A 70 -3.95 2.99 -7.46
CA CYS A 70 -5.00 2.44 -6.62
C CYS A 70 -6.24 1.99 -7.44
N LYS A 71 -6.64 2.79 -8.44
CA LYS A 71 -7.79 2.51 -9.32
C LYS A 71 -7.51 1.42 -10.36
N ASN A 72 -6.31 1.41 -10.92
CA ASN A 72 -5.96 0.51 -12.04
C ASN A 72 -5.26 -0.79 -11.60
N LEU A 73 -5.10 -1.04 -10.30
CA LEU A 73 -4.46 -2.26 -9.82
C LEU A 73 -5.35 -3.50 -10.06
N THR A 74 -5.22 -4.09 -11.23
CA THR A 74 -5.87 -5.34 -11.66
C THR A 74 -4.82 -6.45 -11.77
N GLY A 75 -4.18 -6.82 -10.65
CA GLY A 75 -3.16 -7.86 -10.65
C GLY A 75 -2.12 -7.70 -9.55
N THR A 76 -0.88 -8.00 -9.89
CA THR A 76 0.28 -7.82 -9.01
C THR A 76 0.96 -6.48 -9.27
N LEU A 77 1.49 -5.89 -8.22
CA LEU A 77 2.31 -4.69 -8.22
C LEU A 77 3.70 -5.04 -7.72
N GLU A 78 4.73 -4.48 -8.34
CA GLU A 78 6.06 -4.45 -7.75
C GLU A 78 6.20 -3.17 -6.92
N ILE A 79 6.53 -3.32 -5.64
CA ILE A 79 6.83 -2.19 -4.79
C ILE A 79 8.33 -1.88 -4.80
N GLY A 80 8.64 -0.58 -4.85
CA GLY A 80 10.02 -0.10 -4.82
C GLY A 80 10.71 -0.38 -3.48
N ASP A 81 12.03 -0.55 -3.50
CA ASP A 81 12.82 -1.00 -2.34
C ASP A 81 12.83 0.00 -1.17
N GLN A 82 12.50 1.27 -1.43
CA GLN A 82 12.38 2.32 -0.40
C GLN A 82 10.99 2.36 0.24
N THR A 83 10.04 1.55 -0.23
CA THR A 83 8.69 1.50 0.32
C THR A 83 8.68 0.78 1.65
N GLU A 84 8.16 1.44 2.68
CA GLU A 84 7.81 0.78 3.94
C GLU A 84 6.48 0.04 3.78
N ALA A 85 6.47 -1.28 3.94
CA ALA A 85 5.24 -2.07 3.99
C ALA A 85 4.84 -2.31 5.44
N ILE A 86 3.71 -1.74 5.87
CA ILE A 86 3.27 -1.77 7.27
C ILE A 86 2.30 -2.93 7.48
N PRO A 87 2.54 -3.87 8.43
CA PRO A 87 1.58 -4.93 8.73
C PRO A 87 0.19 -4.37 9.08
N CYS A 88 -0.89 -4.99 8.60
CA CYS A 88 -2.25 -4.51 8.85
C CYS A 88 -2.83 -4.91 10.21
N ASP A 89 -2.08 -5.68 11.01
CA ASP A 89 -2.47 -6.21 12.32
C ASP A 89 -1.86 -5.41 13.49
N LEU A 90 -1.24 -4.26 13.22
CA LEU A 90 -0.78 -3.35 14.27
C LEU A 90 -1.99 -2.60 14.86
N THR A 91 -2.05 -2.51 16.18
CA THR A 91 -3.09 -1.78 16.90
C THR A 91 -2.54 -0.45 17.40
N LEU A 92 -3.35 0.62 17.24
CA LEU A 92 -3.11 1.94 17.85
C LEU A 92 -3.13 1.87 19.38
#